data_AF-A0A369SAC8-F1
#
_entry.id   AF-A0A369SAC8-F1
#
_cell.length_a   1.000
_cell.length_b   1.000
_cell.length_c   1.000
_cell.angle_alpha   90.00
_cell.angle_beta   90.00
_cell.angle_gamma   90.00
#
_symmetry.space_group_name_H-M   'P 1'
#
loop_
_entity.id
_entity.type
_entity.pdbx_description
1 polymer ?
#
loop_
_entity_poly.entity_id
_entity_poly.type
_entity_poly.pdbx_seq_one_letter_code
_entity_poly.pdbx_strand_id
1 'polypeptide(L)'
;MDLDTLIACIQRNYYLLLSAMIAAICMIASWLYLLRQNYKKNEIEKTDEDTPKFSEEDKQVDCILKNEIDKVKIAEDMYQRIQRKVKSTRLQTADIEKEMTEDERLEERTVKQKQLQDIFQLMNEKKEVFGIQSLEDMKSQMSLYEGNI
;
A
#
# COMPACT_ATOMS: atom_id res chain seq x y z
N MET A 1 48.57 -48.31 -9.65
CA MET A 1 47.44 -47.47 -9.19
C MET A 1 46.74 -47.01 -10.44
N ASP A 2 45.52 -47.48 -10.66
CA ASP A 2 44.80 -47.27 -11.92
C ASP A 2 44.26 -45.84 -12.02
N LEU A 3 44.27 -45.31 -13.24
CA LEU A 3 43.83 -43.95 -13.53
C LEU A 3 42.39 -43.70 -13.07
N ASP A 4 41.54 -44.72 -13.14
CA ASP A 4 40.14 -44.67 -12.71
C ASP A 4 39.99 -44.54 -11.18
N THR A 5 40.85 -45.22 -10.41
CA THR A 5 40.89 -45.04 -8.95
C THR A 5 41.34 -43.63 -8.55
N LEU A 6 42.21 -43.00 -9.35
CA LEU A 6 42.69 -41.65 -9.09
C LEU A 6 41.62 -40.60 -9.42
N ILE A 7 40.89 -40.78 -10.52
CA ILE A 7 39.76 -39.93 -10.92
C ILE A 7 38.62 -40.01 -9.91
N ALA A 8 38.25 -41.20 -9.45
CA ALA A 8 37.21 -41.39 -8.44
C ALA A 8 37.56 -40.71 -7.10
N CYS A 9 38.84 -40.75 -6.70
CA CYS A 9 39.32 -40.06 -5.51
C CYS A 9 39.24 -38.53 -5.65
N ILE A 10 39.59 -37.97 -6.81
CA ILE A 10 39.49 -36.53 -7.09
C ILE A 10 38.04 -36.08 -7.07
N GLN A 11 37.14 -36.81 -7.74
CA GLN A 11 35.71 -36.49 -7.76
C GLN A 11 35.11 -36.53 -6.35
N ARG A 12 35.44 -37.56 -5.55
CA ARG A 12 34.97 -37.66 -4.16
C ARG A 12 35.45 -36.49 -3.31
N ASN A 13 36.72 -36.09 -3.45
CA ASN A 13 37.27 -34.94 -2.72
C ASN A 13 36.59 -33.62 -3.16
N TYR A 14 36.31 -33.46 -4.45
CA TYR A 14 35.59 -32.31 -4.99
C TYR A 14 34.18 -32.18 -4.43
N TYR A 15 33.40 -33.27 -4.39
CA TYR A 15 32.05 -33.25 -3.80
C TYR A 15 32.07 -32.97 -2.30
N LEU A 16 33.07 -33.49 -1.57
CA LEU A 16 33.25 -33.19 -0.15
C LEU A 16 33.50 -31.70 0.06
N LEU A 17 34.42 -31.09 -0.69
CA LEU A 17 34.70 -29.66 -0.62
C LEU A 17 33.48 -28.81 -0.99
N LEU A 18 32.75 -29.17 -2.05
CA LEU A 18 31.56 -28.45 -2.48
C LEU A 18 30.45 -28.47 -1.41
N SER A 19 30.19 -29.64 -0.80
CA SER A 19 29.20 -29.77 0.27
C SER A 19 29.57 -28.95 1.52
N ALA A 20 30.87 -28.90 1.86
CA ALA A 20 31.37 -28.10 2.97
C ALA A 20 31.22 -26.60 2.71
N MET A 21 31.47 -26.15 1.48
CA MET A 21 31.27 -24.75 1.09
C MET A 21 29.80 -24.32 1.15
N ILE A 22 28.89 -25.18 0.66
CA ILE A 22 27.45 -24.91 0.72
C ILE A 22 26.98 -24.84 2.18
N ALA A 23 27.41 -25.78 3.03
CA ALA A 23 27.07 -25.77 4.45
C ALA A 23 27.57 -24.49 5.15
N ALA A 24 28.80 -24.06 4.87
CA ALA A 24 29.35 -22.82 5.42
C ALA A 24 28.52 -21.59 4.99
N ILE A 25 28.14 -21.51 3.71
CA ILE A 25 27.29 -20.42 3.20
C ILE A 25 25.92 -20.42 3.89
N CYS A 26 25.29 -21.58 4.05
CA CYS A 26 24.00 -21.69 4.74
C CYS A 26 24.08 -21.27 6.22
N MET A 27 25.18 -21.61 6.90
CA MET A 27 25.41 -21.19 8.29
C MET A 27 25.64 -19.68 8.39
N ILE A 28 26.42 -19.09 7.48
CA ILE A 28 26.65 -17.63 7.43
C ILE A 28 25.34 -16.89 7.13
N ALA A 29 24.56 -17.36 6.15
CA ALA A 29 23.28 -16.76 5.79
C ALA A 29 22.28 -16.81 6.95
N SER A 30 22.21 -17.95 7.65
CA SER A 30 21.37 -18.12 8.84
C SER A 30 21.82 -17.20 9.98
N TRP A 31 23.13 -17.04 10.19
CA TRP A 31 23.68 -16.14 11.20
C TRP A 31 23.39 -14.67 10.87
N LEU A 32 23.55 -14.24 9.61
CA LEU A 32 23.21 -12.89 9.17
C LEU A 32 21.71 -12.61 9.29
N TYR A 33 20.87 -13.60 9.00
CA TYR A 33 19.43 -13.49 9.18
C TYR A 33 19.04 -13.29 10.66
N LEU A 34 19.64 -14.06 11.57
CA LEU A 34 19.44 -13.90 13.01
C LEU A 34 20.00 -12.57 13.53
N LEU A 35 21.16 -12.15 13.03
CA LEU A 35 21.76 -10.86 13.41
C LEU A 35 20.84 -9.69 12.99
N ARG A 36 20.25 -9.78 11.81
CA ARG A 36 19.26 -8.80 11.33
C ARG A 36 17.99 -8.79 12.17
N GLN A 37 17.49 -9.96 12.59
CA GLN A 37 16.33 -10.03 13.49
C GLN A 37 16.62 -9.40 14.86
N ASN A 38 17.79 -9.69 15.44
CA ASN A 38 18.19 -9.13 16.73
C ASN A 38 18.40 -7.60 16.67
N TYR A 39 18.96 -7.08 15.57
CA TYR A 39 19.06 -5.63 15.36
C TYR A 39 17.68 -4.96 15.33
N LYS A 40 16.73 -5.52 14.56
CA LYS A 40 15.37 -4.99 14.46
C LYS A 40 14.63 -5.06 15.81
N LYS A 41 14.86 -6.12 16.60
CA LYS A 41 14.31 -6.24 17.96
C LYS A 41 14.85 -5.15 18.89
N ASN A 42 16.16 -4.86 18.82
CA ASN A 42 16.79 -3.81 19.64
C ASN A 42 16.33 -2.39 19.26
N GLU A 43 15.97 -2.11 18.01
CA GLU A 43 15.34 -0.82 17.64
C GLU A 43 13.94 -0.67 18.24
N ILE A 44 13.19 -1.76 18.33
CA ILE A 44 11.86 -1.77 18.95
C ILE A 44 11.99 -1.63 20.48
N GLU A 45 12.97 -2.31 21.09
CA GLU A 45 13.23 -2.27 22.54
C GLU A 45 13.85 -0.93 23.01
N LYS A 46 14.67 -0.28 22.19
CA LYS A 46 15.22 1.07 22.49
C LYS A 46 14.18 2.19 22.51
N THR A 47 12.94 1.94 22.06
CA THR A 47 11.89 2.97 22.07
C THR A 47 11.24 3.09 23.46
N ASP A 48 11.50 2.16 24.38
CA ASP A 48 10.80 2.08 25.68
C ASP A 48 11.73 2.24 26.92
N GLU A 49 13.05 2.38 26.75
CA GLU A 49 13.98 2.39 27.89
C GLU A 49 15.01 3.54 27.79
N ASP A 50 14.56 4.78 28.02
CA ASP A 50 15.36 5.85 28.61
C ASP A 50 14.42 6.95 29.12
N THR A 51 13.76 6.69 30.25
CA THR A 51 13.04 7.73 30.99
C THR A 51 14.01 8.40 31.96
N PRO A 52 14.38 9.68 31.78
CA PRO A 52 15.00 10.45 32.85
C PRO A 52 14.00 10.54 34.01
N LYS A 53 14.48 10.58 35.25
CA LYS A 53 13.63 10.81 36.41
C LYS A 53 12.96 12.18 36.28
N PHE A 54 11.73 12.20 35.76
CA PHE A 54 10.95 13.40 35.47
C PHE A 54 9.70 13.43 36.36
N SER A 55 9.34 14.64 36.80
CA SER A 55 8.32 14.88 37.82
C SER A 55 6.93 14.47 37.34
N GLU A 56 5.99 14.22 38.26
CA GLU A 56 4.66 13.66 37.94
C GLU A 56 3.84 14.54 36.97
N GLU A 57 4.10 15.85 36.94
CA GLU A 57 3.44 16.80 36.04
C GLU A 57 3.90 16.66 34.59
N ASP A 58 5.17 16.28 34.39
CA ASP A 58 5.74 16.19 33.06
C ASP A 58 5.37 14.91 32.30
N LYS A 59 5.11 13.81 33.03
CA LYS A 59 4.63 12.55 32.44
C LYS A 59 3.23 12.68 31.85
N GLN A 60 2.42 13.61 32.38
CA GLN A 60 1.09 13.90 31.87
C GLN A 60 1.15 14.67 30.54
N VAL A 61 2.15 15.53 30.35
CA VAL A 61 2.34 16.26 29.09
C VAL A 61 2.85 15.33 27.98
N ASP A 62 3.79 14.44 28.30
CA ASP A 62 4.35 13.49 27.34
C ASP A 62 3.31 12.48 26.83
N CYS A 63 2.42 12.00 27.71
CA CYS A 63 1.36 11.07 27.30
C CYS A 63 0.27 11.74 26.44
N ILE A 64 -0.03 13.03 26.67
CA ILE A 64 -0.94 13.81 25.83
C ILE A 64 -0.30 14.05 24.45
N LEU A 65 0.97 14.46 24.42
CA LEU A 65 1.70 14.73 23.18
C LEU A 65 1.84 13.47 22.31
N LYS A 66 2.16 12.32 22.92
CA LYS A 66 2.25 11.03 22.22
C LYS A 66 0.90 10.62 21.62
N ASN A 67 -0.19 10.81 22.36
CA ASN A 67 -1.54 10.55 21.87
C ASN A 67 -1.96 11.45 20.70
N GLU A 68 -1.53 12.71 20.68
CA GLU A 68 -1.80 13.61 19.55
C GLU A 68 -0.98 13.26 18.31
N ILE A 69 0.30 12.92 18.49
CA ILE A 69 1.17 12.44 17.41
C ILE A 69 0.61 11.15 16.80
N ASP A 70 0.13 10.22 17.61
CA ASP A 70 -0.49 8.98 17.14
C ASP A 70 -1.77 9.23 16.34
N LYS A 71 -2.60 10.20 16.76
CA LYS A 71 -3.80 10.61 16.00
C LYS A 71 -3.44 11.21 14.64
N VAL A 72 -2.43 12.08 14.59
CA VAL A 72 -1.95 12.68 13.34
C VAL A 72 -1.40 11.61 12.41
N LYS A 73 -0.62 10.66 12.94
CA LYS A 73 -0.05 9.56 12.16
C LYS A 73 -1.12 8.62 11.60
N ILE A 74 -2.16 8.32 12.38
CA ILE A 74 -3.33 7.55 11.90
C ILE A 74 -4.05 8.28 10.76
N ALA A 75 -4.25 9.60 10.90
CA ALA A 75 -4.89 10.40 9.86
C ALA A 75 -4.05 10.45 8.57
N GLU A 76 -2.73 10.58 8.69
CA GLU A 76 -1.80 10.56 7.56
C GLU A 76 -1.78 9.20 6.86
N ASP A 77 -1.71 8.11 7.62
CA ASP A 77 -1.79 6.75 7.08
C ASP A 77 -3.11 6.49 6.35
N MET A 78 -4.22 7.00 6.89
CA MET A 78 -5.54 6.91 6.25
C MET A 78 -5.56 7.67 4.92
N TYR A 79 -5.03 8.90 4.90
CA TYR A 79 -4.95 9.71 3.68
C TYR A 79 -4.08 9.06 2.62
N GLN A 80 -2.93 8.51 2.99
CA GLN A 80 -2.06 7.78 2.06
C GLN A 80 -2.74 6.52 1.51
N ARG A 81 -3.51 5.78 2.32
CA ARG A 81 -4.29 4.62 1.85
C ARG A 81 -5.36 5.03 0.85
N ILE A 82 -6.08 6.12 1.11
CA ILE A 82 -7.08 6.67 0.17
C ILE A 82 -6.40 7.06 -1.15
N GLN A 83 -5.28 7.80 -1.10
CA GLN A 83 -4.56 8.19 -2.30
C GLN A 83 -4.08 7.01 -3.14
N ARG A 84 -3.51 5.97 -2.50
CA ARG A 84 -3.07 4.75 -3.20
C ARG A 84 -4.25 4.05 -3.87
N LYS A 85 -5.39 3.95 -3.19
CA LYS A 85 -6.60 3.31 -3.72
C LYS A 85 -7.21 4.12 -4.87
N VAL A 86 -7.24 5.45 -4.77
CA VAL A 86 -7.68 6.33 -5.87
C VAL A 86 -6.77 6.15 -7.08
N LYS A 87 -5.45 6.14 -6.87
CA LYS A 87 -4.47 5.94 -7.95
C LYS A 87 -4.61 4.57 -8.62
N SER A 88 -4.78 3.49 -7.84
CA SER A 88 -4.97 2.15 -8.42
C SER A 88 -6.27 2.05 -9.20
N THR A 89 -7.35 2.65 -8.71
CA THR A 89 -8.65 2.65 -9.39
C THR A 89 -8.56 3.39 -10.72
N ARG A 90 -7.89 4.56 -10.76
CA ARG A 90 -7.66 5.31 -12.00
C ARG A 90 -6.90 4.51 -13.05
N LEU A 91 -5.85 3.79 -12.65
CA LEU A 91 -5.10 2.93 -13.57
C LEU A 91 -5.98 1.81 -14.14
N GLN A 92 -6.78 1.17 -13.29
CA GLN A 92 -7.72 0.14 -13.73
C GLN A 92 -8.78 0.68 -14.69
N THR A 93 -9.34 1.87 -14.42
CA THR A 93 -10.30 2.51 -15.32
C THR A 93 -9.68 2.86 -16.67
N ALA A 94 -8.45 3.36 -16.69
CA ALA A 94 -7.75 3.69 -17.93
C ALA A 94 -7.41 2.44 -18.78
N ASP A 95 -7.17 1.30 -18.13
CA ASP A 95 -6.92 0.04 -18.85
C ASP A 95 -8.24 -0.53 -19.40
N ILE A 96 -9.34 -0.46 -18.65
CA ILE A 96 -10.68 -0.83 -19.12
C ILE A 96 -11.11 0.03 -20.31
N GLU A 97 -10.87 1.35 -20.27
CA GLU A 97 -11.24 2.26 -21.36
C GLU A 97 -10.46 1.97 -22.65
N LYS A 98 -9.21 1.51 -22.56
CA LYS A 98 -8.41 1.10 -23.72
C LYS A 98 -8.89 -0.21 -24.35
N GLU A 99 -9.45 -1.10 -23.54
CA GLU A 99 -10.00 -2.38 -24.00
C GLU A 99 -11.43 -2.26 -24.54
N MET A 100 -12.07 -1.10 -24.34
CA MET A 100 -13.45 -0.85 -24.73
C MET A 100 -13.61 -0.54 -26.22
N THR A 101 -14.54 -1.24 -26.85
CA THR A 101 -14.93 -1.00 -28.25
C THR A 101 -15.71 0.31 -28.42
N GLU A 102 -15.81 0.81 -29.65
CA GLU A 102 -16.57 2.05 -29.94
C GLU A 102 -18.05 1.96 -29.55
N ASP A 103 -18.66 0.78 -29.74
CA ASP A 103 -20.06 0.54 -29.42
C ASP A 103 -20.31 0.56 -27.91
N GLU A 104 -19.43 -0.09 -27.13
CA GLU A 104 -19.47 -0.08 -25.66
C GLU A 104 -19.25 1.33 -25.09
N ARG A 105 -18.35 2.13 -25.69
CA ARG A 105 -18.17 3.55 -25.31
C ARG A 105 -19.42 4.37 -25.53
N LEU A 106 -20.16 4.09 -26.60
CA LEU A 106 -21.40 4.80 -26.91
C LEU A 106 -22.50 4.39 -25.93
N GLU A 107 -22.60 3.10 -25.61
CA GLU A 107 -23.51 2.59 -24.58
C GLU A 107 -23.24 3.24 -23.22
N GLU A 108 -21.99 3.28 -22.76
CA GLU A 108 -21.62 3.94 -21.50
C GLU A 108 -22.06 5.41 -21.46
N ARG A 109 -21.89 6.16 -22.56
CA ARG A 109 -22.33 7.55 -22.64
C ARG A 109 -23.85 7.67 -22.49
N THR A 110 -24.61 6.80 -23.14
CA THR A 110 -26.07 6.80 -23.02
C THR A 110 -26.53 6.47 -21.60
N VAL A 111 -25.89 5.50 -20.94
CA VAL A 111 -26.19 5.11 -19.56
C VAL A 111 -25.85 6.25 -18.61
N LYS A 112 -24.68 6.91 -18.77
CA LYS A 112 -24.29 8.08 -17.97
C LYS A 112 -25.30 9.22 -18.12
N GLN A 113 -25.76 9.50 -19.34
CA GLN A 113 -26.77 10.52 -19.59
C GLN A 113 -28.12 10.19 -18.95
N LYS A 114 -28.53 8.92 -19.00
CA LYS A 114 -29.76 8.45 -18.34
C LYS A 114 -29.68 8.56 -16.82
N GLN A 115 -28.57 8.12 -16.23
CA GLN A 115 -28.34 8.26 -14.79
C GLN A 115 -28.40 9.72 -14.34
N LEU A 116 -27.79 10.62 -15.12
CA LEU A 116 -27.82 12.06 -14.85
C LEU A 116 -29.26 12.61 -14.85
N GLN A 117 -30.07 12.17 -15.81
CA GLN A 117 -31.48 12.52 -15.89
C GLN A 117 -32.29 12.01 -14.68
N ASP A 118 -32.04 10.77 -14.26
CA ASP A 118 -32.71 10.16 -13.10
C ASP A 118 -32.34 10.90 -11.79
N ILE A 119 -31.06 11.25 -11.62
CA ILE A 119 -30.59 12.07 -10.49
C ILE A 119 -31.28 13.44 -10.50
N PHE A 120 -31.35 14.09 -11.65
CA PHE A 120 -32.01 15.40 -11.78
C PHE A 120 -33.50 15.33 -11.42
N GLN A 121 -34.19 14.30 -11.88
CA GLN A 121 -35.59 14.08 -11.53
C GLN A 121 -35.76 13.90 -10.03
N LEU A 122 -34.94 13.05 -9.39
CA LEU A 122 -34.98 12.82 -7.95
C LEU A 122 -34.71 14.11 -7.15
N MET A 123 -33.77 14.93 -7.60
CA MET A 123 -33.49 16.22 -6.96
C MET A 123 -34.64 17.21 -7.12
N ASN A 124 -35.29 17.24 -8.29
CA ASN A 124 -36.48 18.07 -8.51
C ASN A 124 -37.68 17.63 -7.68
N GLU A 125 -37.88 16.33 -7.51
CA GLU A 125 -38.92 15.78 -6.62
C GLU A 125 -38.65 16.15 -5.16
N LYS A 126 -37.38 16.28 -4.77
CA LYS A 126 -36.92 16.64 -3.41
C LYS A 126 -36.34 18.05 -3.32
N LYS A 127 -36.87 18.98 -4.12
CA LYS A 127 -36.38 20.35 -4.25
C LYS A 127 -36.33 21.13 -2.93
N GLU A 128 -37.20 20.80 -1.97
CA GLU A 128 -37.18 21.40 -0.63
C GLU A 128 -35.98 20.98 0.22
N VAL A 129 -35.39 19.80 -0.05
CA VAL A 129 -34.24 19.26 0.70
C VAL A 129 -32.92 19.67 0.03
N PHE A 130 -32.86 19.64 -1.30
CA PHE A 130 -31.63 19.89 -2.07
C PHE A 130 -31.49 21.32 -2.62
N GLY A 131 -32.56 22.11 -2.57
CA GLY A 131 -32.60 23.49 -3.12
C GLY A 131 -32.81 23.53 -4.65
N ILE A 132 -32.70 24.73 -5.23
CA ILE A 132 -32.76 24.93 -6.69
C ILE A 132 -31.33 24.83 -7.25
N GLN A 133 -30.96 23.67 -7.77
CA GLN A 133 -29.72 23.50 -8.53
C GLN A 133 -30.07 23.41 -10.02
N SER A 134 -29.37 24.15 -10.88
CA SER A 134 -29.60 24.07 -12.31
C SER A 134 -29.00 22.77 -12.87
N LEU A 135 -29.53 22.27 -13.98
CA LEU A 135 -28.97 21.10 -14.67
C LEU A 135 -27.50 21.32 -15.08
N GLU A 136 -27.12 22.59 -15.34
CA GLU A 136 -25.75 22.99 -15.65
C GLU A 136 -24.82 22.83 -14.45
N ASP A 137 -25.27 23.15 -13.24
CA ASP A 137 -24.48 22.97 -12.00
C ASP A 137 -24.22 21.49 -11.72
N MET A 138 -25.23 20.65 -11.97
CA MET A 138 -25.09 19.20 -11.82
C MET A 138 -24.14 18.62 -12.88
N LYS A 139 -24.22 19.10 -14.13
CA LYS A 139 -23.28 18.71 -15.19
C LYS A 139 -21.86 19.17 -14.87
N SER A 140 -21.69 20.34 -14.29
CA SER A 140 -20.41 20.84 -13.76
C SER A 140 -19.88 19.96 -12.64
N GLN A 141 -20.73 19.54 -11.70
CA GLN A 141 -20.35 18.60 -10.64
C GLN A 141 -19.99 17.22 -11.18
N MET A 142 -20.71 16.73 -12.19
CA MET A 142 -20.39 15.50 -12.92
C MET A 142 -19.04 15.62 -13.64
N SER A 143 -18.75 16.79 -14.24
CA SER A 143 -17.49 17.04 -14.94
C SER A 143 -16.26 16.99 -14.03
N LEU A 144 -16.40 17.19 -12.72
CA LEU A 144 -15.32 16.98 -11.75
C LEU A 144 -14.93 15.50 -11.60
N TYR A 145 -15.87 14.60 -11.92
CA TYR A 145 -15.63 13.17 -11.98
C TYR A 145 -15.15 12.72 -13.37
N GLU A 146 -15.40 13.51 -14.42
CA GLU A 146 -14.90 13.27 -15.78
C GLU A 146 -13.48 13.86 -16.00
N GLY A 147 -13.16 15.00 -15.39
CA GLY A 147 -11.97 15.84 -15.63
C GLY A 147 -10.74 15.48 -14.79
N ASN A 148 -10.59 14.22 -14.40
CA ASN A 148 -9.38 13.69 -13.77
C ASN A 148 -9.00 12.32 -14.37
N ILE A 149 -9.37 12.16 -15.65
CA ILE A 149 -9.04 11.07 -16.56
C ILE A 149 -7.95 11.58 -17.50
#